data_AF-A0AAV0LX47-F1
#
_entry.id   AF-A0AAV0LX47-F1
#
_cell.length_a   1.000
_cell.length_b   1.000
_cell.length_c   1.000
_cell.angle_alpha   90.00
_cell.angle_beta   90.00
_cell.angle_gamma   90.00
#
_symmetry.space_group_name_H-M   'P 1'
#
loop_
_entity.id
_entity.type
_entity.pdbx_description
1 polymer ?
#
loop_
_entity_poly.entity_id
_entity_poly.type
_entity_poly.pdbx_seq_one_letter_code
_entity_poly.pdbx_strand_id
1 'polypeptide(L)'
;MWKALATELVGSTLILLSLATAAVGCSEAQHSDPKLTIPLFVFVIAFLFLYVTIPISGGFLNPTFATIAALKGVVTITRGLCCVVAECLGALLTSVLLRAQKYSLAGCVINDAVSNSGVGQGTALVVEFTSAFLVLFTAVTVAFDRVRAKEIGLAGVAALIATAYALASFVGITVTGRAGYGGAGLNPARCMAAAVVYGGPLWDGLWVFWVGPMLACFVYWAFSLTFAQERMVVTKEVEEPCV
;
A
#
# COMPACT_ATOMS: atom_id res chain seq x y z
N MET A 1 -21.66 6.20 4.62
CA MET A 1 -20.43 6.96 4.32
C MET A 1 -19.58 7.20 5.56
N TRP A 2 -20.09 7.85 6.61
CA TRP A 2 -19.29 8.18 7.80
C TRP A 2 -18.63 6.97 8.48
N LYS A 3 -19.33 5.83 8.62
CA LYS A 3 -18.76 4.60 9.21
C LYS A 3 -17.52 4.12 8.45
N ALA A 4 -17.61 4.08 7.12
CA ALA A 4 -16.49 3.66 6.27
C ALA A 4 -15.29 4.62 6.42
N LEU A 5 -15.51 5.93 6.45
CA LEU A 5 -14.44 6.92 6.63
C LEU A 5 -13.80 6.82 8.02
N ALA A 6 -14.61 6.63 9.07
CA ALA A 6 -14.10 6.39 10.42
C ALA A 6 -13.26 5.11 10.49
N THR A 7 -13.69 4.04 9.81
CA THR A 7 -12.92 2.80 9.70
C THR A 7 -11.61 2.99 8.93
N GLU A 8 -11.60 3.73 7.81
CA GLU A 8 -10.36 4.03 7.09
C GLU A 8 -9.38 4.86 7.92
N LEU A 9 -9.88 5.86 8.67
CA LEU A 9 -9.06 6.67 9.57
C LEU A 9 -8.46 5.83 10.71
N VAL A 10 -9.30 5.11 11.45
CA VAL A 10 -8.86 4.30 12.60
C VAL A 10 -8.00 3.13 12.13
N GLY A 11 -8.42 2.45 11.07
CA GLY A 11 -7.68 1.35 10.46
C GLY A 11 -6.29 1.79 10.00
N SER A 12 -6.18 2.92 9.29
CA SER A 12 -4.89 3.46 8.83
C SER A 12 -4.00 3.86 10.01
N THR A 13 -4.59 4.44 11.06
CA THR A 13 -3.84 4.80 12.28
C THR A 13 -3.21 3.55 12.90
N LEU A 14 -4.01 2.51 13.11
CA LEU A 14 -3.62 1.31 13.82
C LEU A 14 -2.68 0.42 12.99
N ILE A 15 -2.97 0.21 11.70
CA ILE A 15 -2.11 -0.62 10.84
C ILE A 15 -0.71 0.00 10.70
N LEU A 16 -0.61 1.31 10.49
CA LEU A 16 0.68 2.00 10.38
C LEU A 16 1.42 2.01 11.72
N LEU A 17 0.69 2.13 12.84
CA LEU A 17 1.28 2.04 14.18
C LEU A 17 1.88 0.65 14.41
N SER A 18 1.12 -0.41 14.13
CA SER A 18 1.57 -1.80 14.28
C SER A 18 2.76 -2.12 13.38
N LEU A 19 2.75 -1.68 12.12
CA LEU A 19 3.87 -1.89 11.19
C LEU A 19 5.14 -1.17 11.67
N ALA A 20 5.00 0.07 12.13
CA ALA A 20 6.14 0.85 12.61
C ALA A 20 6.73 0.27 13.90
N THR A 21 5.90 -0.09 14.88
CA THR A 21 6.40 -0.70 16.13
C THR A 21 6.99 -2.08 15.91
N ALA A 22 6.45 -2.88 14.98
CA ALA A 22 7.05 -4.16 14.59
C ALA A 22 8.44 -3.96 13.95
N ALA A 23 8.59 -2.97 13.07
CA ALA A 23 9.89 -2.65 12.45
C ALA A 23 10.91 -2.16 13.48
N VAL A 24 10.50 -1.30 14.42
CA VAL A 24 11.35 -0.85 15.54
C VAL A 24 11.77 -2.05 16.40
N GLY A 25 10.82 -2.90 16.81
CA GLY A 25 11.12 -4.09 17.61
C GLY A 25 12.09 -5.04 16.91
N CYS A 26 11.98 -5.23 15.59
CA CYS A 26 12.93 -6.02 14.81
C CYS A 26 14.33 -5.41 14.80
N SER A 27 14.43 -4.07 14.78
CA SER A 27 15.72 -3.37 14.80
C SER A 27 16.41 -3.40 16.17
N GLU A 28 15.63 -3.32 17.26
CA GLU A 28 16.18 -3.35 18.63
C GLU A 28 16.56 -4.76 19.09
N ALA A 29 15.79 -5.78 18.67
CA ALA A 29 16.00 -7.16 19.10
C ALA A 29 17.24 -7.86 18.51
N GLN A 30 18.01 -7.20 17.62
CA GLN A 30 19.18 -7.79 16.94
C GLN A 30 18.90 -9.17 16.31
N HIS A 31 17.65 -9.44 15.90
CA HIS A 31 17.26 -10.73 15.31
C HIS A 31 17.96 -11.00 13.97
N SER A 32 18.18 -12.28 13.69
CA SER A 32 19.16 -12.80 12.73
C SER A 32 18.86 -12.56 11.24
N ASP A 33 17.69 -12.03 10.85
CA ASP A 33 17.47 -11.59 9.46
C ASP A 33 16.27 -10.62 9.34
N PRO A 34 16.48 -9.30 9.34
CA PRO A 34 15.40 -8.33 9.17
C PRO A 34 14.75 -8.41 7.78
N LYS A 35 15.43 -8.99 6.78
CA LYS A 35 14.91 -9.08 5.41
C LYS A 35 13.73 -10.03 5.30
N LEU A 36 13.68 -11.08 6.13
CA LEU A 36 12.56 -12.03 6.15
C LEU A 36 11.53 -11.68 7.23
N THR A 37 11.99 -11.18 8.37
CA THR A 37 11.14 -10.92 9.53
C THR A 37 10.15 -9.78 9.29
N ILE A 38 10.60 -8.68 8.65
CA ILE A 38 9.72 -7.53 8.37
C ILE A 38 8.57 -7.93 7.41
N PRO A 39 8.82 -8.57 6.26
CA PRO A 39 7.74 -9.07 5.38
C PRO A 39 6.75 -10.00 6.06
N LEU A 40 7.20 -10.86 6.99
CA LEU A 40 6.31 -11.72 7.76
C LEU A 40 5.34 -10.91 8.62
N PHE A 41 5.84 -9.91 9.34
CA PHE A 41 4.97 -9.02 10.12
C PHE A 41 4.05 -8.18 9.22
N VAL A 42 4.55 -7.70 8.08
CA VAL A 42 3.71 -7.03 7.07
C VAL A 42 2.55 -7.92 6.65
N PHE A 43 2.80 -9.20 6.36
CA PHE A 43 1.75 -10.17 6.03
C PHE A 43 0.73 -10.30 7.16
N VAL A 44 1.17 -10.65 8.37
CA VAL A 44 0.27 -10.93 9.50
C VAL A 44 -0.58 -9.70 9.84
N ILE A 45 0.05 -8.53 9.93
CA ILE A 45 -0.64 -7.27 10.27
C ILE A 45 -1.63 -6.92 9.14
N ALA A 46 -1.19 -6.89 7.89
CA ALA A 46 -2.08 -6.55 6.77
C ALA A 46 -3.26 -7.52 6.67
N PHE A 47 -3.02 -8.83 6.81
CA PHE A 47 -4.09 -9.83 6.77
C PHE A 47 -5.18 -9.55 7.81
N LEU A 48 -4.80 -9.33 9.08
CA LEU A 48 -5.75 -9.10 10.17
C LEU A 48 -6.57 -7.82 9.96
N PHE A 49 -5.89 -6.71 9.61
CA PHE A 49 -6.57 -5.44 9.37
C PHE A 49 -7.48 -5.50 8.16
N LEU A 50 -7.05 -6.12 7.06
CA LEU A 50 -7.87 -6.28 5.85
C LEU A 50 -9.09 -7.17 6.12
N TYR A 51 -8.91 -8.29 6.83
CA TYR A 51 -10.02 -9.19 7.17
C TYR A 51 -11.15 -8.48 7.91
N VAL A 52 -10.80 -7.56 8.83
CA VAL A 52 -11.79 -6.80 9.62
C VAL A 52 -12.35 -5.60 8.85
N THR A 53 -11.54 -4.90 8.06
CA THR A 53 -11.92 -3.60 7.46
C THR A 53 -12.61 -3.75 6.10
N ILE A 54 -12.30 -4.79 5.31
CA ILE A 54 -12.91 -5.02 4.00
C ILE A 54 -14.46 -5.02 4.06
N PRO A 55 -15.12 -5.74 4.99
CA PRO A 55 -16.58 -5.75 5.06
C PRO A 55 -17.21 -4.40 5.46
N ILE A 56 -16.44 -3.52 6.12
CA ILE A 56 -16.95 -2.28 6.71
C ILE A 56 -16.74 -1.09 5.78
N SER A 57 -15.51 -0.92 5.27
CA SER A 57 -15.10 0.24 4.46
C SER A 57 -14.61 -0.10 3.06
N GLY A 58 -14.36 -1.38 2.77
CA GLY A 58 -13.58 -1.82 1.60
C GLY A 58 -12.11 -2.08 1.93
N GLY A 59 -11.64 -1.67 3.12
CA GLY A 59 -10.30 -1.96 3.64
C GLY A 59 -9.19 -1.41 2.77
N PHE A 60 -9.28 -0.15 2.35
CA PHE A 60 -8.26 0.46 1.49
C PHE A 60 -6.98 0.73 2.26
N LEU A 61 -7.08 1.40 3.41
CA LEU A 61 -6.03 1.68 4.39
C LEU A 61 -4.77 2.33 3.77
N ASN A 62 -4.89 2.86 2.56
CA ASN A 62 -3.80 3.29 1.70
C ASN A 62 -4.36 4.08 0.50
N PRO A 63 -3.87 5.32 0.27
CA PRO A 63 -4.32 6.16 -0.84
C PRO A 63 -4.23 5.48 -2.22
N THR A 64 -3.24 4.61 -2.42
CA THR A 64 -3.08 3.82 -3.65
C THR A 64 -4.31 2.95 -3.92
N PHE A 65 -4.80 2.23 -2.90
CA PHE A 65 -5.94 1.34 -3.01
C PHE A 65 -7.27 2.08 -3.16
N ALA A 66 -7.45 3.16 -2.38
CA ALA A 66 -8.61 4.03 -2.53
C ALA A 66 -8.69 4.64 -3.94
N THR A 67 -7.53 5.04 -4.50
CA THR A 67 -7.43 5.61 -5.85
C THR A 67 -7.75 4.57 -6.92
N ILE A 68 -7.15 3.37 -6.88
CA ILE A 68 -7.46 2.35 -7.89
C ILE A 68 -8.90 1.87 -7.81
N ALA A 69 -9.48 1.79 -6.59
CA ALA A 69 -10.89 1.45 -6.41
C ALA A 69 -11.82 2.49 -7.04
N ALA A 70 -11.47 3.79 -6.95
CA ALA A 70 -12.20 4.85 -7.62
C ALA A 70 -12.04 4.78 -9.15
N LEU A 71 -10.83 4.59 -9.67
CA LEU A 71 -10.56 4.47 -11.11
C LEU A 71 -11.26 3.26 -11.75
N LYS A 72 -11.36 2.14 -11.02
CA LYS A 72 -12.07 0.94 -11.45
C LYS A 72 -13.58 0.99 -11.24
N GLY A 73 -14.11 2.06 -10.64
CA GLY A 73 -15.53 2.21 -10.36
C GLY A 73 -16.07 1.28 -9.27
N VAL A 74 -15.19 0.71 -8.43
CA VAL A 74 -15.58 -0.09 -7.25
C VAL A 74 -16.23 0.81 -6.20
N VAL A 75 -15.75 2.06 -6.10
CA VAL A 75 -16.35 3.13 -5.30
C VAL A 75 -16.50 4.39 -6.14
N THR A 76 -17.37 5.30 -5.70
CA THR A 76 -17.47 6.62 -6.33
C THR A 76 -16.18 7.41 -6.12
N ILE A 77 -15.83 8.27 -7.08
CA ILE A 77 -14.64 9.13 -6.99
C ILE A 77 -14.65 9.95 -5.70
N THR A 78 -15.80 10.54 -5.35
CA THR A 78 -15.96 11.29 -4.09
C THR A 78 -15.65 10.44 -2.86
N ARG A 79 -16.14 9.19 -2.80
CA ARG A 79 -15.84 8.29 -1.68
C ARG A 79 -14.35 7.97 -1.65
N GLY A 80 -13.74 7.65 -2.79
CA GLY A 80 -12.30 7.39 -2.88
C GLY A 80 -11.47 8.55 -2.35
N LEU A 81 -11.78 9.78 -2.76
CA LEU A 81 -11.11 10.99 -2.27
C LEU A 81 -11.30 11.20 -0.76
N CYS A 82 -12.52 11.00 -0.23
CA CYS A 82 -12.73 11.07 1.21
C CYS A 82 -11.96 10.00 1.98
N CYS A 83 -11.81 8.79 1.43
CA CYS A 83 -10.98 7.73 2.01
C CYS A 83 -9.50 8.15 2.03
N VAL A 84 -8.97 8.69 0.93
CA VAL A 84 -7.58 9.22 0.88
C VAL A 84 -7.33 10.24 1.99
N VAL A 85 -8.27 11.18 2.20
CA VAL A 85 -8.15 12.16 3.29
C VAL A 85 -8.18 11.49 4.66
N ALA A 86 -9.10 10.54 4.88
CA ALA A 86 -9.19 9.80 6.14
C ALA A 86 -7.92 8.99 6.45
N GLU A 87 -7.35 8.33 5.45
CA GLU A 87 -6.10 7.56 5.55
C GLU A 87 -4.91 8.47 5.88
N CYS A 88 -4.84 9.64 5.24
CA CYS A 88 -3.83 10.65 5.54
C CYS A 88 -3.92 11.17 6.98
N LEU A 89 -5.13 11.46 7.46
CA LEU A 89 -5.35 11.86 8.86
C LEU A 89 -4.96 10.74 9.83
N GLY A 90 -5.29 9.49 9.50
CA GLY A 90 -4.88 8.34 10.30
C GLY A 90 -3.36 8.19 10.38
N ALA A 91 -2.65 8.34 9.26
CA ALA A 91 -1.19 8.31 9.23
C ALA A 91 -0.55 9.46 10.04
N LEU A 92 -1.15 10.66 10.03
CA LEU A 92 -0.73 11.78 10.87
C LEU A 92 -0.86 11.46 12.36
N LEU A 93 -1.98 10.85 12.77
CA LEU A 93 -2.17 10.40 14.15
C LEU A 93 -1.10 9.38 14.55
N THR A 94 -0.81 8.39 13.69
CA THR A 94 0.29 7.44 13.93
C THR A 94 1.63 8.15 14.14
N SER A 95 1.95 9.11 13.29
CA SER A 95 3.23 9.85 13.35
C SER A 95 3.36 10.63 14.65
N VAL A 96 2.28 11.26 15.12
CA VAL A 96 2.25 11.97 16.42
C VAL A 96 2.42 10.99 17.59
N LEU A 97 1.74 9.84 17.55
CA LEU A 97 1.84 8.82 18.59
C LEU A 97 3.26 8.24 18.69
N LEU A 98 3.89 7.93 17.55
CA LEU A 98 5.27 7.42 17.53
C LEU A 98 6.27 8.47 18.01
N ARG A 99 6.07 9.75 17.67
CA ARG A 99 6.91 10.84 18.17
C ARG A 99 6.89 10.93 19.69
N ALA A 100 5.73 10.71 20.32
CA ALA A 100 5.62 10.68 21.79
C ALA A 100 6.43 9.52 22.41
N GLN A 101 6.60 8.42 21.68
CA GLN A 101 7.41 7.27 22.08
C GLN A 101 8.90 7.39 21.67
N LYS A 102 9.32 8.54 21.12
CA LYS A 102 10.66 8.76 20.53
C LYS A 102 11.00 7.84 19.36
N TYR A 103 9.98 7.27 18.71
CA TYR A 103 10.11 6.52 17.47
C TYR A 103 9.68 7.37 16.27
N SER A 104 9.93 6.87 15.07
CA SER A 104 9.53 7.49 13.82
C SER A 104 9.05 6.45 12.81
N LEU A 105 8.23 6.89 11.85
CA LEU A 105 7.99 6.13 10.62
C LEU A 105 9.29 6.13 9.80
N ALA A 106 10.16 5.18 10.12
CA ALA A 106 11.46 5.02 9.49
C ALA A 106 11.33 4.70 7.98
N GLY A 107 12.42 4.80 7.23
CA GLY A 107 12.50 4.25 5.88
C GLY A 107 11.93 5.13 4.75
N CYS A 108 11.50 6.36 5.02
CA CYS A 108 11.02 7.32 4.01
C CYS A 108 12.08 8.35 3.57
N VAL A 109 13.35 8.19 3.98
CA VAL A 109 14.42 9.11 3.56
C VAL A 109 15.03 8.56 2.26
N ILE A 110 14.87 9.28 1.15
CA ILE A 110 15.38 8.85 -0.16
C ILE A 110 16.86 9.19 -0.30
N ASN A 111 17.22 10.44 -0.01
CA ASN A 111 18.60 10.91 -0.01
C ASN A 111 18.95 11.40 1.39
N ASP A 112 19.77 10.67 2.13
CA ASP A 112 20.41 11.26 3.30
C ASP A 112 21.70 11.95 2.86
N ALA A 113 21.61 13.27 2.64
CA ALA A 113 22.75 14.11 2.29
C ALA A 113 23.82 14.14 3.41
N VAL A 114 23.47 13.78 4.64
CA VAL A 114 24.37 13.81 5.80
C VAL A 114 25.21 12.54 5.90
N SER A 115 24.61 11.36 5.66
CA SER A 115 25.31 10.08 5.74
C SER A 115 25.83 9.56 4.40
N ASN A 116 25.50 10.25 3.28
CA ASN A 116 25.76 9.79 1.91
C ASN A 116 25.19 8.37 1.65
N SER A 117 24.21 7.97 2.46
CA SER A 117 23.58 6.66 2.45
C SER A 117 22.11 6.84 2.08
N GLY A 118 21.75 6.37 0.90
CA GLY A 118 20.45 6.64 0.30
C GLY A 118 20.38 6.11 -1.13
N VAL A 119 19.25 6.30 -1.77
CA VAL A 119 18.97 5.87 -3.13
C VAL A 119 18.55 7.08 -3.93
N GLY A 120 19.09 7.29 -5.14
CA GLY A 120 18.70 8.44 -5.96
C GLY A 120 17.19 8.47 -6.22
N GLN A 121 16.59 9.67 -6.29
CA GLN A 121 15.13 9.84 -6.45
C GLN A 121 14.56 9.07 -7.65
N GLY A 122 15.30 9.01 -8.77
CA GLY A 122 14.88 8.23 -9.94
C GLY A 122 14.82 6.72 -9.67
N THR A 123 15.80 6.17 -8.95
CA THR A 123 15.79 4.76 -8.54
C THR A 123 14.68 4.49 -7.53
N ALA A 124 14.47 5.38 -6.55
CA ALA A 124 13.36 5.26 -5.60
C ALA A 124 12.00 5.29 -6.32
N LEU A 125 11.84 6.15 -7.34
CA LEU A 125 10.62 6.21 -8.15
C LEU A 125 10.34 4.91 -8.88
N VAL A 126 11.36 4.31 -9.51
CA VAL A 126 11.21 3.02 -10.19
C VAL A 126 10.81 1.93 -9.18
N VAL A 127 11.42 1.92 -7.99
CA VAL A 127 11.11 0.95 -6.94
C VAL A 127 9.67 1.12 -6.44
N GLU A 128 9.24 2.34 -6.13
CA GLU A 128 7.86 2.61 -5.70
C GLU A 128 6.85 2.21 -6.78
N PHE A 129 7.09 2.62 -8.03
CA PHE A 129 6.23 2.30 -9.16
C PHE A 129 6.12 0.78 -9.38
N THR A 130 7.25 0.08 -9.49
CA THR A 130 7.25 -1.36 -9.78
C THR A 130 6.66 -2.17 -8.64
N SER A 131 6.95 -1.80 -7.39
CA SER A 131 6.41 -2.49 -6.21
C SER A 131 4.90 -2.26 -6.06
N ALA A 132 4.44 -1.02 -6.25
CA ALA A 132 3.01 -0.72 -6.27
C ALA A 132 2.30 -1.44 -7.42
N PHE A 133 2.88 -1.43 -8.63
CA PHE A 133 2.32 -2.13 -9.77
C PHE A 133 2.23 -3.64 -9.55
N LEU A 134 3.24 -4.27 -8.95
CA LEU A 134 3.21 -5.69 -8.57
C LEU A 134 2.05 -5.98 -7.64
N VAL A 135 1.86 -5.16 -6.60
CA VAL A 135 0.75 -5.33 -5.66
C VAL A 135 -0.61 -5.18 -6.35
N LEU A 136 -0.77 -4.16 -7.19
CA LEU A 136 -2.00 -3.95 -7.95
C LEU A 136 -2.28 -5.11 -8.93
N PHE A 137 -1.28 -5.52 -9.70
CA PHE A 137 -1.41 -6.57 -10.70
C PHE A 137 -1.76 -7.93 -10.06
N THR A 138 -1.11 -8.29 -8.96
CA THR A 138 -1.29 -9.61 -8.32
C THR A 138 -2.53 -9.66 -7.43
N ALA A 139 -2.79 -8.63 -6.63
CA ALA A 139 -3.87 -8.66 -5.65
C ALA A 139 -5.17 -8.05 -6.17
N VAL A 140 -5.10 -6.86 -6.76
CA VAL A 140 -6.31 -6.10 -7.15
C VAL A 140 -7.04 -6.76 -8.31
N THR A 141 -6.32 -7.42 -9.23
CA THR A 141 -6.92 -8.15 -10.35
C THR A 141 -7.90 -9.23 -9.89
N VAL A 142 -7.58 -9.93 -8.79
CA VAL A 142 -8.45 -10.97 -8.22
C VAL A 142 -9.45 -10.35 -7.24
N ALA A 143 -9.00 -9.42 -6.39
CA ALA A 143 -9.85 -8.81 -5.36
C ALA A 143 -11.03 -8.02 -5.94
N PHE A 144 -10.88 -7.39 -7.11
CA PHE A 144 -11.94 -6.62 -7.77
C PHE A 144 -12.74 -7.44 -8.79
N ASP A 145 -12.33 -8.67 -9.07
CA ASP A 145 -13.12 -9.62 -9.85
C ASP A 145 -14.16 -10.29 -8.94
N ARG A 146 -15.44 -9.96 -9.13
CA ARG A 146 -16.52 -10.45 -8.26
C ARG A 146 -16.63 -11.97 -8.22
N VAL A 147 -16.32 -12.65 -9.32
CA VAL A 147 -16.42 -14.12 -9.40
C VAL A 147 -15.29 -14.73 -8.59
N ARG A 148 -14.05 -14.34 -8.92
CA ARG A 148 -12.86 -14.89 -8.25
C ARG A 148 -12.79 -14.51 -6.78
N ALA A 149 -13.13 -13.28 -6.43
CA ALA A 149 -13.18 -12.83 -5.04
C ALA A 149 -14.20 -13.64 -4.20
N LYS A 150 -15.32 -14.06 -4.81
CA LYS A 150 -16.31 -14.92 -4.15
C LYS A 150 -15.79 -16.36 -3.98
N GLU A 151 -15.07 -16.90 -4.95
CA GLU A 151 -14.49 -18.26 -4.89
C GLU A 151 -13.47 -18.40 -3.76
N ILE A 152 -12.58 -17.43 -3.59
CA ILE A 152 -11.54 -17.46 -2.55
C ILE A 152 -12.04 -16.93 -1.18
N GLY A 153 -13.17 -16.22 -1.18
CA GLY A 153 -13.78 -15.65 0.01
C GLY A 153 -12.98 -14.50 0.65
N LEU A 154 -13.53 -13.94 1.75
CA LEU A 154 -12.93 -12.79 2.46
C LEU A 154 -11.50 -13.08 2.95
N ALA A 155 -11.29 -14.26 3.53
CA ALA A 155 -9.97 -14.68 4.00
C ALA A 155 -8.97 -14.80 2.84
N GLY A 156 -9.39 -15.36 1.69
CA GLY A 156 -8.55 -15.47 0.51
C GLY A 156 -8.16 -14.10 -0.07
N VAL A 157 -9.13 -13.17 -0.17
CA VAL A 157 -8.85 -11.79 -0.63
C VAL A 157 -7.87 -11.08 0.30
N ALA A 158 -8.11 -11.14 1.61
CA ALA A 158 -7.22 -10.52 2.60
C ALA A 158 -5.81 -11.13 2.56
N ALA A 159 -5.69 -12.46 2.47
CA ALA A 159 -4.43 -13.17 2.38
C ALA A 159 -3.67 -12.82 1.10
N LEU A 160 -4.36 -12.70 -0.04
CA LEU A 160 -3.75 -12.35 -1.32
C LEU A 160 -3.15 -10.95 -1.28
N ILE A 161 -3.91 -9.95 -0.82
CA ILE A 161 -3.42 -8.58 -0.70
C ILE A 161 -2.25 -8.51 0.30
N ALA A 162 -2.37 -9.15 1.46
CA ALA A 162 -1.31 -9.20 2.47
C ALA A 162 -0.03 -9.87 1.94
N THR A 163 -0.17 -10.95 1.18
CA THR A 163 0.97 -11.64 0.54
C THR A 163 1.65 -10.76 -0.48
N ALA A 164 0.88 -10.04 -1.30
CA ALA A 164 1.44 -9.10 -2.28
C ALA A 164 2.22 -7.97 -1.60
N TYR A 165 1.69 -7.39 -0.51
CA TYR A 165 2.42 -6.40 0.30
C TYR A 165 3.71 -6.97 0.89
N ALA A 166 3.66 -8.18 1.44
CA ALA A 166 4.83 -8.83 2.03
C ALA A 166 5.90 -9.12 0.98
N LEU A 167 5.51 -9.62 -0.19
CA LEU A 167 6.42 -9.86 -1.32
C LEU A 167 7.05 -8.55 -1.81
N ALA A 168 6.26 -7.50 -2.01
CA ALA A 168 6.77 -6.20 -2.42
C ALA A 168 7.73 -5.60 -1.37
N SER A 169 7.41 -5.75 -0.09
CA SER A 169 8.29 -5.35 1.03
C SER A 169 9.60 -6.13 1.02
N PHE A 170 9.54 -7.45 0.83
CA PHE A 170 10.71 -8.33 0.76
C PHE A 170 11.63 -7.91 -0.39
N VAL A 171 11.09 -7.74 -1.59
CA VAL A 171 11.87 -7.30 -2.78
C VAL A 171 12.44 -5.90 -2.55
N GLY A 172 11.64 -4.96 -2.03
CA GLY A 172 12.09 -3.60 -1.75
C GLY A 172 13.26 -3.54 -0.75
N ILE A 173 13.14 -4.25 0.37
CA ILE A 173 14.18 -4.32 1.41
C ILE A 173 15.43 -5.02 0.87
N THR A 174 15.28 -6.12 0.14
CA THR A 174 16.43 -6.92 -0.35
C THR A 174 17.22 -6.22 -1.45
N VAL A 175 16.54 -5.57 -2.41
CA VAL A 175 17.17 -4.95 -3.57
C VAL A 175 17.64 -3.52 -3.27
N THR A 176 16.85 -2.77 -2.51
CA THR A 176 17.08 -1.32 -2.33
C THR A 176 17.13 -0.85 -0.89
N GLY A 177 16.93 -1.74 0.08
CA GLY A 177 17.05 -1.40 1.50
C GLY A 177 18.43 -0.85 1.82
N ARG A 178 18.47 0.42 2.24
CA ARG A 178 19.66 1.13 2.72
C ARG A 178 19.32 1.80 4.04
N ALA A 179 20.34 2.26 4.77
CA ALA A 179 20.09 3.15 5.89
C ALA A 179 19.27 4.37 5.39
N GLY A 180 18.22 4.75 6.13
CA GLY A 180 17.30 5.82 5.74
C GLY A 180 16.18 5.43 4.76
N TYR A 181 16.48 4.61 3.74
CA TYR A 181 15.51 4.12 2.76
C TYR A 181 15.19 2.62 2.98
N GLY A 182 14.04 2.35 3.57
CA GLY A 182 13.65 0.99 4.01
C GLY A 182 13.19 0.05 2.89
N GLY A 183 13.34 0.44 1.62
CA GLY A 183 12.63 -0.18 0.49
C GLY A 183 11.34 0.57 0.16
N ALA A 184 10.53 0.02 -0.75
CA ALA A 184 9.29 0.65 -1.20
C ALA A 184 8.36 0.96 -0.01
N GLY A 185 7.98 2.23 0.12
CA GLY A 185 7.04 2.74 1.10
C GLY A 185 5.62 2.24 0.86
N LEU A 186 5.23 1.98 -0.40
CA LEU A 186 3.95 1.37 -0.85
C LEU A 186 2.66 2.10 -0.42
N ASN A 187 2.74 3.06 0.49
CA ASN A 187 1.64 3.82 1.05
C ASN A 187 2.01 5.32 1.07
N PRO A 188 1.41 6.15 0.21
CA PRO A 188 1.73 7.58 0.14
C PRO A 188 1.46 8.33 1.45
N ALA A 189 0.36 7.99 2.17
CA ALA A 189 0.00 8.63 3.43
C ALA A 189 1.05 8.41 4.52
N ARG A 190 1.68 7.22 4.53
CA ARG A 190 2.75 6.85 5.46
C ARG A 190 3.91 7.85 5.43
N CYS A 191 4.49 8.06 4.26
CA CYS A 191 5.66 8.94 4.12
C CYS A 191 5.29 10.42 4.19
N MET A 192 4.09 10.80 3.73
CA MET A 192 3.58 12.16 3.92
C MET A 192 3.47 12.51 5.40
N ALA A 193 2.86 11.64 6.21
CA ALA A 193 2.68 11.91 7.63
C ALA A 193 4.00 12.03 8.38
N ALA A 194 4.98 11.18 8.04
CA ALA A 194 6.34 11.29 8.56
C ALA A 194 6.97 12.66 8.21
N ALA A 195 6.89 13.10 6.95
CA ALA A 195 7.44 14.39 6.54
C ALA A 195 6.77 15.57 7.25
N VAL A 196 5.43 15.54 7.40
CA VAL A 196 4.67 16.59 8.08
C VAL A 196 5.03 16.70 9.56
N VAL A 197 5.18 15.57 10.27
CA VAL A 197 5.42 15.57 11.72
C VAL A 197 6.89 15.74 12.08
N TYR A 198 7.82 15.14 11.35
CA TYR A 198 9.26 15.15 11.70
C TYR A 198 10.07 16.18 10.90
N GLY A 199 9.59 16.60 9.73
CA GLY A 199 10.23 17.63 8.91
C GLY A 199 11.60 17.23 8.35
N GLY A 200 12.37 18.23 7.92
CA GLY A 200 13.76 18.06 7.48
C GLY A 200 13.88 17.22 6.18
N PRO A 201 14.87 16.32 6.09
CA PRO A 201 15.18 15.55 4.87
C PRO A 201 14.04 14.67 4.35
N LEU A 202 12.99 14.44 5.14
CA LEU A 202 11.81 13.67 4.73
C LEU A 202 10.97 14.39 3.67
N TRP A 203 11.13 15.72 3.52
CA TRP A 203 10.51 16.46 2.42
C TRP A 203 11.26 16.26 1.09
N ASP A 204 12.55 15.94 1.14
CA ASP A 204 13.40 15.79 -0.03
C ASP A 204 13.11 14.48 -0.76
N GLY A 205 12.32 14.59 -1.83
CA GLY A 205 11.86 13.44 -2.60
C GLY A 205 10.52 12.87 -2.14
N LEU A 206 9.79 13.55 -1.23
CA LEU A 206 8.45 13.11 -0.80
C LEU A 206 7.49 12.83 -1.97
N TRP A 207 7.62 13.61 -3.05
CA TRP A 207 6.83 13.47 -4.27
C TRP A 207 6.93 12.06 -4.87
N VAL A 208 8.05 11.37 -4.70
CA VAL A 208 8.28 10.02 -5.24
C VAL A 208 7.29 9.01 -4.65
N PHE A 209 7.03 9.10 -3.34
CA PHE A 209 6.09 8.22 -2.63
C PHE A 209 4.63 8.45 -3.02
N TRP A 210 4.32 9.57 -3.68
CA TRP A 210 3.01 9.83 -4.27
C TRP A 210 2.97 9.47 -5.74
N VAL A 211 3.91 10.01 -6.53
CA VAL A 211 3.92 9.85 -7.98
C VAL A 211 4.13 8.39 -8.39
N GLY A 212 5.03 7.65 -7.73
CA GLY A 212 5.29 6.24 -8.04
C GLY A 212 4.01 5.39 -7.93
N PRO A 213 3.36 5.34 -6.76
CA PRO A 213 2.13 4.56 -6.59
C PRO A 213 0.94 5.07 -7.42
N MET A 214 0.78 6.39 -7.58
CA MET A 214 -0.30 6.94 -8.41
C MET A 214 -0.11 6.59 -9.89
N LEU A 215 1.12 6.67 -10.41
CA LEU A 215 1.44 6.26 -11.77
C LEU A 215 1.15 4.76 -11.96
N ALA A 216 1.49 3.92 -10.98
CA ALA A 216 1.15 2.50 -10.99
C ALA A 216 -0.37 2.28 -11.07
N CYS A 217 -1.18 3.05 -10.33
CA CYS A 217 -2.64 3.01 -10.43
C CYS A 217 -3.14 3.31 -11.85
N PHE A 218 -2.65 4.38 -12.48
CA PHE A 218 -3.08 4.76 -13.83
C PHE A 218 -2.67 3.73 -14.88
N VAL A 219 -1.42 3.25 -14.82
CA VAL A 219 -0.91 2.24 -15.77
C VAL A 219 -1.65 0.92 -15.59
N TYR A 220 -1.83 0.45 -14.35
CA TYR A 220 -2.61 -0.76 -14.07
C TYR A 220 -4.07 -0.62 -14.50
N TRP A 221 -4.70 0.53 -14.24
CA TRP A 221 -6.07 0.78 -14.69
C TRP A 221 -6.16 0.69 -16.22
N ALA A 222 -5.30 1.39 -16.96
CA ALA A 222 -5.28 1.36 -18.43
C ALA A 222 -5.05 -0.06 -18.95
N PHE A 223 -4.06 -0.78 -18.39
CA PHE A 223 -3.78 -2.17 -18.71
C PHE A 223 -5.00 -3.07 -18.43
N SER A 224 -5.71 -2.86 -17.32
CA SER A 224 -6.89 -3.68 -16.97
C SER A 224 -8.09 -3.50 -17.91
N LEU A 225 -8.11 -2.45 -18.75
CA LEU A 225 -9.15 -2.24 -19.74
C LEU A 225 -9.05 -3.24 -20.90
N THR A 226 -7.85 -3.76 -21.21
CA THR A 226 -7.68 -4.76 -22.26
C THR A 226 -8.37 -6.08 -21.89
N PHE A 227 -8.27 -6.51 -20.62
CA PHE A 227 -8.98 -7.70 -20.12
C PHE A 227 -10.51 -7.56 -20.14
N ALA A 228 -11.03 -6.34 -20.00
CA ALA A 228 -12.47 -6.10 -20.07
C ALA A 228 -12.99 -6.28 -21.51
N GLN A 229 -12.19 -5.91 -22.52
CA GLN A 229 -12.52 -6.17 -23.91
C GLN A 229 -12.54 -7.67 -24.20
N GLU A 230 -11.54 -8.42 -23.75
CA GLU A 230 -11.48 -9.88 -23.95
C GLU A 230 -12.67 -10.60 -23.30
N ARG A 231 -13.05 -10.24 -22.07
CA ARG A 231 -14.23 -10.82 -21.42
C ARG A 231 -15.52 -10.57 -22.19
N MET A 232 -15.71 -9.37 -22.74
CA MET A 232 -16.89 -9.08 -23.56
C MET A 232 -16.89 -9.87 -24.87
N VAL A 233 -15.73 -10.10 -25.48
CA VAL A 233 -15.59 -10.93 -26.69
C VAL A 233 -15.93 -12.39 -26.35
N VAL A 234 -15.35 -12.96 -25.30
CA VAL A 234 -15.63 -14.35 -24.89
C VAL A 234 -17.10 -14.55 -24.51
N THR A 235 -17.73 -13.63 -23.78
CA THR A 235 -19.17 -13.75 -23.50
C THR A 235 -20.02 -13.66 -24.76
N LYS A 236 -19.63 -12.87 -25.76
CA LYS A 236 -20.35 -12.80 -27.04
C LYS A 236 -20.19 -14.09 -27.85
N GLU A 237 -18.99 -14.66 -27.90
CA GLU A 237 -18.72 -15.94 -28.58
C GLU A 237 -19.41 -17.13 -27.88
N VAL A 238 -19.60 -17.06 -26.56
CA VAL A 238 -20.34 -18.09 -25.80
C VAL A 238 -21.86 -17.94 -25.96
N GLU A 239 -22.36 -16.72 -26.21
CA GLU A 239 -23.79 -16.45 -26.43
C GLU A 239 -24.25 -16.63 -27.89
N GLU A 240 -23.35 -16.65 -28.87
CA GLU A 240 -23.68 -17.10 -30.23
C GLU A 240 -23.67 -18.63 -30.28
N PRO A 241 -24.83 -19.32 -30.34
CA PRO A 241 -24.84 -20.74 -30.61
C PRO A 241 -24.22 -20.95 -31.99
N CYS A 242 -23.22 -21.84 -32.08
CA CYS A 242 -22.70 -22.30 -33.36
C CYS A 242 -23.87 -22.76 -34.24
N VAL A 243 -24.18 -21.96 -35.26
CA VAL A 243 -25.18 -22.25 -36.29
C VAL A 243 -24.61 -23.25 -37.28
#